data_AF-A0A813JC67-F1
#
_entry.id   AF-A0A813JC67-F1
#
_cell.length_a   1.000
_cell.length_b   1.000
_cell.length_c   1.000
_cell.angle_alpha   90.00
_cell.angle_beta   90.00
_cell.angle_gamma   90.00
#
_symmetry.space_group_name_H-M   'P 1'
#
loop_
_entity.id
_entity.type
_entity.pdbx_description
1 polymer ?
#
loop_
_entity_poly.entity_id
_entity_poly.type
_entity_poly.pdbx_seq_one_letter_code
_entity_poly.pdbx_strand_id
1 'polypeptide(L)'
;MSSTQARAAARQAVRSQYFFVANEEEAFSVFGRQEVQDINKIRQVTDVPFLLMFIIVLIGMLVLEIDATRYGNVLRLSEPIDFRGRLCGYDEAVIDKPLGYHPNPLNDMIVCVSACPKTAADGSFTLPDGPMGKFHTRPAYPTAQIFGQQCLPLDLSLAKSIISVKSVQTEVYKALGKIFTSTDVVLLVLVVPFLTSFIYVVALLYIPAATTTVAFASTAVTLALVGFVCDLDQE
;
A
#
# COMPACT_ATOMS: atom_id res chain seq x y z
N MET A 1 11.42 -69.62 -39.79
CA MET A 1 11.17 -68.19 -39.50
C MET A 1 11.84 -67.85 -38.17
N SER A 2 12.81 -66.94 -38.16
CA SER A 2 13.60 -66.61 -36.96
C SER A 2 12.75 -65.83 -35.95
N SER A 3 12.92 -66.09 -34.66
CA SER A 3 12.23 -65.40 -33.56
C SER A 3 12.43 -63.88 -33.57
N THR A 4 13.49 -63.40 -34.22
CA THR A 4 13.75 -61.98 -34.45
C THR A 4 12.82 -61.34 -35.49
N GLN A 5 12.39 -62.07 -36.53
CA GLN A 5 11.44 -61.54 -37.52
C GLN A 5 10.02 -61.39 -36.95
N ALA A 6 9.60 -62.31 -36.06
CA ALA A 6 8.29 -62.22 -35.41
C ALA A 6 8.18 -61.01 -34.46
N ARG A 7 9.27 -60.65 -33.77
CA ARG A 7 9.31 -59.46 -32.89
C ARG A 7 9.35 -58.14 -33.66
N ALA A 8 9.93 -58.11 -34.86
CA ALA A 8 9.94 -56.93 -35.72
C ALA A 8 8.53 -56.63 -36.27
N ALA A 9 7.82 -57.66 -36.75
CA ALA A 9 6.45 -57.52 -37.26
C ALA A 9 5.45 -57.09 -36.17
N ALA A 10 5.57 -57.63 -34.95
CA ALA A 10 4.72 -57.24 -33.82
C ALA A 10 4.93 -55.77 -33.41
N ARG A 11 6.17 -55.25 -33.45
CA ARG A 11 6.45 -53.83 -33.18
C ARG A 11 5.89 -52.91 -34.25
N GLN A 12 5.81 -53.37 -35.50
CA GLN A 12 5.29 -52.58 -36.61
C GLN A 12 3.76 -52.49 -36.58
N ALA A 13 3.07 -53.54 -36.14
CA ALA A 13 1.61 -53.57 -35.96
C ALA A 13 1.14 -52.70 -34.78
N VAL A 14 1.91 -52.62 -33.69
CA VAL A 14 1.57 -51.72 -32.56
C VAL A 14 1.78 -50.25 -32.95
N ARG A 15 2.80 -49.94 -33.77
CA ARG A 15 3.09 -48.56 -34.20
C ARG A 15 2.04 -48.01 -35.19
N SER A 16 1.36 -48.86 -35.96
CA SER A 16 0.29 -48.42 -36.88
C SER A 16 -1.05 -48.18 -36.20
N GLN A 17 -1.28 -48.69 -34.98
CA GLN A 17 -2.51 -48.43 -34.24
C GLN A 17 -2.52 -47.08 -33.51
N TYR A 18 -1.36 -46.47 -33.26
CA TYR A 18 -1.27 -45.12 -32.68
C TYR A 18 -1.18 -43.99 -33.72
N PHE A 19 -1.07 -44.32 -35.00
CA PHE A 19 -0.93 -43.31 -36.06
C PHE A 19 -2.26 -42.91 -36.73
N PHE A 20 -3.39 -43.45 -36.26
CA PHE A 20 -4.71 -43.23 -36.89
C PHE A 20 -5.69 -42.38 -36.09
N VAL A 21 -5.32 -41.83 -34.93
CA VAL A 21 -6.22 -40.97 -34.15
C VAL A 21 -5.46 -39.79 -33.56
N ALA A 22 -5.30 -38.77 -34.38
CA ALA A 22 -5.33 -37.35 -34.02
C ALA A 22 -4.57 -36.56 -35.07
N ASN A 23 -5.30 -35.92 -35.97
CA ASN A 23 -4.83 -34.69 -36.56
C ASN A 23 -4.58 -33.73 -35.37
N GLU A 24 -3.34 -33.25 -35.16
CA GLU A 24 -2.95 -32.50 -33.95
C GLU A 24 -3.84 -31.27 -33.70
N GLU A 25 -4.41 -30.71 -34.78
CA GLU A 25 -5.36 -29.59 -34.72
C GLU A 25 -6.75 -29.98 -34.17
N GLU A 26 -7.19 -31.23 -34.33
CA GLU A 26 -8.50 -31.68 -33.84
C GLU A 26 -8.43 -32.21 -32.40
N ALA A 27 -7.33 -32.87 -32.02
CA ALA A 27 -7.17 -33.40 -30.66
C ALA A 27 -7.06 -32.30 -29.60
N PHE A 28 -6.47 -31.14 -29.95
CA PHE A 28 -6.43 -29.98 -29.06
C PHE A 28 -7.81 -29.35 -28.85
N SER A 29 -8.70 -29.45 -29.85
CA SER A 29 -10.06 -28.89 -29.79
C SER A 29 -11.02 -29.72 -28.93
N VAL A 30 -10.84 -31.05 -28.86
CA VAL A 30 -11.74 -31.96 -28.14
C VAL A 30 -11.37 -32.05 -26.66
N PHE A 31 -10.08 -32.18 -26.33
CA PHE A 31 -9.64 -32.14 -24.93
C PHE A 31 -9.80 -30.75 -24.30
N GLY A 32 -9.64 -29.68 -25.08
CA GLY A 32 -9.84 -28.30 -24.60
C GLY A 32 -11.29 -27.95 -24.27
N ARG A 33 -12.30 -28.53 -24.94
CA ARG A 33 -13.72 -28.21 -24.64
C ARG A 33 -14.25 -28.89 -23.39
N GLN A 34 -13.81 -30.12 -23.10
CA GLN A 34 -14.37 -30.88 -21.99
C GLN A 34 -13.81 -30.44 -20.64
N GLU A 35 -12.52 -30.05 -20.56
CA GLU A 35 -11.97 -29.38 -19.37
C GLU A 35 -12.64 -28.02 -19.08
N VAL A 36 -12.97 -27.24 -20.12
CA VAL A 36 -13.54 -25.90 -19.93
C VAL A 36 -14.96 -25.94 -19.33
N GLN A 37 -15.76 -26.97 -19.64
CA GLN A 37 -17.11 -27.10 -19.08
C GLN A 37 -17.11 -27.50 -17.59
N ASP A 38 -16.22 -28.41 -17.19
CA ASP A 38 -16.09 -28.80 -15.78
C ASP A 38 -15.51 -27.66 -14.93
N ILE A 39 -14.60 -26.87 -15.48
CA ILE A 39 -14.06 -25.67 -14.81
C ILE A 39 -15.17 -24.65 -14.52
N ASN A 40 -16.07 -24.39 -15.48
CA ASN A 40 -17.19 -23.47 -15.26
C ASN A 40 -18.15 -23.95 -14.17
N LYS A 41 -18.40 -25.26 -14.08
CA LYS A 41 -19.28 -25.83 -13.06
C LYS A 41 -18.65 -25.75 -11.66
N ILE A 42 -17.33 -25.93 -11.55
CA ILE A 42 -16.60 -25.80 -10.28
C ILE A 42 -16.54 -24.32 -9.83
N ARG A 43 -16.31 -23.39 -10.76
CA ARG A 43 -16.22 -21.95 -10.46
C ARG A 43 -17.52 -21.34 -9.94
N GLN A 44 -18.67 -21.76 -10.45
CA GLN A 44 -19.98 -21.23 -10.01
C GLN A 44 -20.24 -21.42 -8.51
N VAL A 45 -19.66 -22.44 -7.87
CA VAL A 45 -19.88 -22.71 -6.45
C VAL A 45 -18.98 -21.83 -5.57
N THR A 46 -17.76 -21.50 -6.00
CA THR A 46 -16.82 -20.67 -5.24
C THR A 46 -17.01 -19.18 -5.49
N ASP A 47 -17.36 -18.78 -6.71
CA ASP A 47 -17.38 -17.36 -7.09
C ASP A 47 -18.46 -16.58 -6.35
N VAL A 48 -19.64 -17.18 -6.13
CA VAL A 48 -20.76 -16.52 -5.42
C VAL A 48 -20.40 -16.19 -3.96
N PRO A 49 -19.92 -17.12 -3.11
CA PRO A 49 -19.55 -16.78 -1.74
C PRO A 49 -18.36 -15.81 -1.66
N PHE A 50 -17.36 -15.92 -2.56
CA PHE A 50 -16.25 -14.95 -2.59
C PHE A 50 -16.71 -13.55 -3.00
N LEU A 51 -17.63 -13.44 -3.96
CA LEU A 51 -18.24 -12.16 -4.34
C LEU A 51 -19.04 -11.55 -3.19
N LEU A 52 -19.84 -12.34 -2.48
CA LEU A 52 -20.58 -11.87 -1.30
C LEU A 52 -19.62 -11.40 -0.19
N MET A 53 -18.55 -12.14 0.09
CA MET A 53 -17.52 -11.74 1.05
C MET A 53 -16.87 -10.42 0.63
N PHE A 54 -16.52 -10.25 -0.64
CA PHE A 54 -15.95 -9.01 -1.17
C PHE A 54 -16.90 -7.82 -1.01
N ILE A 55 -18.20 -7.99 -1.31
CA ILE A 55 -19.22 -6.96 -1.12
C ILE A 55 -19.35 -6.58 0.37
N ILE A 56 -19.33 -7.57 1.28
CA ILE A 56 -19.38 -7.31 2.72
C ILE A 56 -18.17 -6.48 3.17
N VAL A 57 -16.96 -6.83 2.70
CA VAL A 57 -15.74 -6.06 3.01
C VAL A 57 -15.83 -4.63 2.47
N LEU A 58 -16.30 -4.44 1.24
CA LEU A 58 -16.51 -3.11 0.65
C LEU A 58 -17.51 -2.27 1.47
N ILE A 59 -18.63 -2.85 1.86
CA ILE A 59 -19.62 -2.18 2.72
C ILE A 59 -18.98 -1.82 4.08
N GLY A 60 -18.19 -2.73 4.66
CA GLY A 60 -17.46 -2.47 5.90
C GLY A 60 -16.50 -1.27 5.79
N MET A 61 -15.72 -1.18 4.70
CA MET A 61 -14.82 -0.06 4.43
C MET A 61 -15.59 1.25 4.26
N LEU A 62 -16.72 1.25 3.54
CA LEU A 62 -17.57 2.43 3.39
C LEU A 62 -18.15 2.91 4.73
N VAL A 63 -18.57 1.97 5.60
CA VAL A 63 -19.05 2.32 6.94
C VAL A 63 -17.93 2.95 7.77
N LEU A 64 -16.72 2.39 7.74
CA LEU A 64 -15.55 2.95 8.43
C LEU A 64 -15.18 4.35 7.89
N GLU A 65 -15.29 4.57 6.59
CA GLU A 65 -15.04 5.88 5.98
C GLU A 65 -16.10 6.91 6.39
N ILE A 66 -17.39 6.54 6.42
CA ILE A 66 -18.45 7.42 6.91
C ILE A 66 -18.25 7.73 8.41
N ASP A 67 -17.83 6.74 9.20
CA ASP A 67 -17.55 6.92 10.63
C ASP A 67 -16.34 7.84 10.83
N ALA A 68 -15.26 7.61 10.09
CA ALA A 68 -14.06 8.44 10.12
C ALA A 68 -14.33 9.88 9.64
N THR A 69 -15.21 10.09 8.66
CA THR A 69 -15.56 11.45 8.19
C THR A 69 -16.51 12.18 9.13
N ARG A 70 -17.39 11.45 9.85
CA ARG A 70 -18.33 12.05 10.80
C ARG A 70 -17.72 12.34 12.17
N TYR A 71 -16.88 11.43 12.67
CA TYR A 71 -16.33 11.50 14.03
C TYR A 71 -14.81 11.70 14.06
N GLY A 72 -14.13 11.52 12.93
CA GLY A 72 -12.70 11.76 12.85
C GLY A 72 -12.39 13.25 12.98
N ASN A 73 -11.36 13.54 13.76
CA ASN A 73 -10.81 14.88 13.85
C ASN A 73 -9.61 14.98 12.91
N VAL A 74 -9.84 15.54 11.71
CA VAL A 74 -8.80 15.73 10.67
C VAL A 74 -7.60 16.51 11.21
N LEU A 75 -7.82 17.39 12.20
CA LEU A 75 -6.76 18.19 12.80
C LEU A 75 -5.71 17.34 13.52
N ARG A 76 -6.05 16.11 13.96
CA ARG A 76 -5.06 15.18 14.56
C ARG A 76 -4.01 14.69 13.57
N LEU A 77 -4.25 14.82 12.25
CA LEU A 77 -3.26 14.46 11.23
C LEU A 77 -2.31 15.63 10.90
N SER A 78 -2.80 16.86 10.95
CA SER A 78 -2.02 18.04 10.56
C SER A 78 -1.33 18.73 11.73
N GLU A 79 -1.95 18.69 12.92
CA GLU A 79 -1.52 19.49 14.07
C GLU A 79 -0.72 18.65 15.07
N PRO A 80 0.27 19.25 15.74
CA PRO A 80 1.08 18.53 16.71
C PRO A 80 0.25 18.09 17.93
N ILE A 81 0.48 16.85 18.36
CA ILE A 81 -0.13 16.26 19.56
C ILE A 81 0.95 16.17 20.64
N ASP A 82 0.68 16.72 21.83
CA ASP A 82 1.61 16.63 22.94
C ASP A 82 1.73 15.20 23.48
N PHE A 83 2.74 14.97 24.33
CA PHE A 83 2.94 13.67 25.00
C PHE A 83 1.77 13.21 25.89
N ARG A 84 0.78 14.06 26.17
CA ARG A 84 -0.45 13.73 26.91
C ARG A 84 -1.65 13.49 25.98
N GLY A 85 -1.44 13.46 24.67
CA GLY A 85 -2.49 13.24 23.67
C GLY A 85 -3.34 14.48 23.37
N ARG A 86 -2.90 15.68 23.82
CA ARG A 86 -3.62 16.93 23.62
C ARG A 86 -3.20 17.61 22.32
N LEU A 87 -4.16 18.17 21.59
CA LEU A 87 -3.94 18.85 20.33
C LEU A 87 -3.55 20.32 20.56
N CYS A 88 -2.32 20.68 20.17
CA CYS A 88 -1.79 22.02 20.38
C CYS A 88 -2.65 23.09 19.67
N GLY A 89 -3.10 24.11 20.41
CA GLY A 89 -3.93 25.19 19.87
C GLY A 89 -5.44 24.92 19.83
N TYR A 90 -5.89 23.69 20.14
CA TYR A 90 -7.31 23.32 20.03
C TYR A 90 -7.92 22.87 21.36
N ASP A 91 -7.21 22.05 22.14
CA ASP A 91 -7.71 21.63 23.45
C ASP A 91 -7.65 22.78 24.45
N GLU A 92 -8.65 22.92 25.31
CA GLU A 92 -8.78 24.04 26.27
C GLU A 92 -7.51 24.27 27.11
N ALA A 93 -6.82 23.20 27.51
CA ALA A 93 -5.61 23.27 28.34
C ALA A 93 -4.35 23.78 27.59
N VAL A 94 -4.39 23.81 26.26
CA VAL A 94 -3.26 24.18 25.38
C VAL A 94 -3.70 25.09 24.22
N ILE A 95 -4.82 25.78 24.36
CA ILE A 95 -5.38 26.66 23.31
C ILE A 95 -4.44 27.82 22.96
N ASP A 96 -3.74 28.38 23.97
CA ASP A 96 -2.75 29.46 23.78
C ASP A 96 -1.38 28.95 23.29
N LYS A 97 -1.27 27.66 22.97
CA LYS A 97 -0.01 26.98 22.65
C LYS A 97 -0.13 26.24 21.32
N PRO A 98 -0.21 26.95 20.18
CA PRO A 98 -0.47 26.34 18.89
C PRO A 98 0.77 25.64 18.30
N LEU A 99 1.97 25.81 18.85
CA LEU A 99 3.19 25.27 18.25
C LEU A 99 3.64 23.99 18.95
N GLY A 100 4.08 22.99 18.20
CA GLY A 100 4.74 21.80 18.70
C GLY A 100 6.26 21.97 18.76
N TYR A 101 6.84 21.75 19.94
CA TYR A 101 8.27 21.77 20.18
C TYR A 101 8.78 20.39 20.63
N HIS A 102 10.01 20.04 20.23
CA HIS A 102 10.67 18.77 20.55
C HIS A 102 11.79 18.96 21.58
N PRO A 103 11.56 18.80 22.89
CA PRO A 103 12.59 19.10 23.89
C PRO A 103 13.79 18.14 23.84
N ASN A 104 13.59 16.92 23.32
CA ASN A 104 14.64 15.94 23.10
C ASN A 104 14.63 15.53 21.62
N PRO A 105 15.67 15.86 20.83
CA PRO A 105 15.72 15.54 19.40
C PRO A 105 15.84 14.04 19.12
N LEU A 106 16.16 13.24 20.14
CA LEU A 106 16.26 11.78 20.04
C LEU A 106 14.94 11.07 20.40
N ASN A 107 13.91 11.82 20.82
CA ASN A 107 12.63 11.28 21.24
C ASN A 107 11.49 11.95 20.46
N ASP A 108 10.44 11.18 20.13
CA ASP A 108 9.31 11.67 19.33
C ASP A 108 8.27 12.45 20.17
N MET A 109 8.61 12.79 21.42
CA MET A 109 7.71 13.53 22.28
C MET A 109 7.66 15.01 21.90
N ILE A 110 6.45 15.50 21.69
CA ILE A 110 6.14 16.91 21.42
C ILE A 110 5.55 17.56 22.68
N VAL A 111 5.85 18.83 22.88
CA VAL A 111 5.22 19.70 23.87
C VAL A 111 4.63 20.91 23.17
N CYS A 112 3.38 21.25 23.50
CA CYS A 112 2.77 22.47 23.00
C CYS A 112 3.41 23.71 23.65
N VAL A 113 3.80 24.69 22.84
CA VAL A 113 4.38 25.97 23.23
C VAL A 113 3.69 27.13 22.52
N SER A 114 3.68 28.31 23.14
CA SER A 114 3.08 29.52 22.54
C SER A 114 4.00 30.17 21.51
N ALA A 115 5.31 30.08 21.71
CA ALA A 115 6.34 30.56 20.79
C ALA A 115 7.53 29.58 20.79
N CYS A 116 8.22 29.47 19.65
CA CYS A 116 9.42 28.64 19.57
C CYS A 116 10.54 29.25 20.45
N PRO A 117 11.18 28.45 21.33
CA PRO A 117 12.29 28.93 22.15
C PRO A 117 13.46 29.36 21.25
N LYS A 118 13.95 30.58 21.46
CA LYS A 118 15.10 31.16 20.79
C LYS A 118 16.39 30.93 21.56
N THR A 119 16.33 30.72 22.88
CA THR A 119 17.50 30.53 23.73
C THR A 119 17.27 29.44 24.78
N ALA A 120 18.36 28.90 25.34
CA ALA A 120 18.28 27.94 26.44
C ALA A 120 17.72 28.52 27.74
N ALA A 121 17.64 29.86 27.85
CA ALA A 121 17.07 30.55 28.99
C ALA A 121 15.52 30.63 28.93
N ASP A 122 14.91 30.28 27.79
CA ASP A 122 13.46 30.41 27.59
C ASP A 122 12.65 29.38 28.38
N GLY A 123 13.32 28.41 29.01
CA GLY A 123 12.71 27.51 29.97
C GLY A 123 13.35 26.14 30.02
N SER A 124 12.77 25.28 30.84
CA SER A 124 13.10 23.86 30.87
C SER A 124 11.81 23.03 30.85
N PHE A 125 11.85 21.89 30.19
CA PHE A 125 10.70 21.02 30.01
C PHE A 125 10.95 19.68 30.71
N THR A 126 9.98 19.24 31.51
CA THR A 126 10.00 17.94 32.20
C THR A 126 9.18 16.92 31.42
N LEU A 127 9.82 15.89 30.87
CA LEU A 127 9.17 14.85 30.07
C LEU A 127 9.56 13.46 30.54
N PRO A 128 8.67 12.46 30.37
CA PRO A 128 8.99 11.07 30.69
C PRO A 128 9.95 10.48 29.65
N ASP A 129 11.26 10.61 29.87
CA ASP A 129 12.29 10.10 28.96
C ASP A 129 12.77 8.70 29.38
N GLY A 130 12.97 7.81 28.40
CA GLY A 130 13.59 6.50 28.58
C GLY A 130 12.63 5.34 28.92
N PRO A 131 13.14 4.09 28.98
CA PRO A 131 12.34 2.86 29.07
C PRO A 131 11.55 2.71 30.40
N MET A 132 11.81 3.57 31.38
CA MET A 132 11.22 3.55 32.72
C MET A 132 10.26 4.72 32.95
N GLY A 133 10.01 5.57 31.95
CA GLY A 133 9.10 6.72 32.07
C GLY A 133 9.51 7.74 33.13
N LYS A 134 10.81 7.84 33.46
CA LYS A 134 11.30 8.80 34.45
C LYS A 134 11.24 10.21 33.87
N PHE A 135 10.75 11.16 34.67
CA PHE A 135 10.71 12.55 34.26
C PHE A 135 12.12 13.16 34.29
N HIS A 136 12.60 13.58 33.13
CA HIS A 136 13.85 14.31 32.99
C HIS A 136 13.56 15.75 32.59
N THR A 137 14.19 16.70 33.29
CA THR A 137 14.15 18.11 32.95
C THR A 137 15.25 18.40 31.93
N ARG A 138 14.86 18.89 30.75
CA ARG A 138 15.78 19.31 29.69
C ARG A 138 15.71 20.83 29.51
N PRO A 139 16.84 21.54 29.40
CA PRO A 139 16.83 22.94 29.01
C PRO A 139 16.31 23.07 27.57
N ALA A 140 15.62 24.17 27.28
CA ALA A 140 15.26 24.50 25.91
C ALA A 140 16.52 24.69 25.04
N TYR A 141 16.36 24.58 23.73
CA TYR A 141 17.42 24.85 22.76
C TYR A 141 16.86 25.75 21.64
N PRO A 142 17.72 26.52 20.95
CA PRO A 142 17.29 27.47 19.94
C PRO A 142 16.59 26.79 18.77
N THR A 143 15.36 27.22 18.51
CA THR A 143 14.51 26.76 17.40
C THR A 143 13.91 27.94 16.66
N ALA A 144 13.49 27.68 15.42
CA ALA A 144 12.68 28.59 14.64
C ALA A 144 11.40 27.87 14.19
N GLN A 145 10.33 28.65 14.03
CA GLN A 145 9.12 28.17 13.40
C GLN A 145 9.37 28.07 11.91
N ILE A 146 9.37 26.84 11.39
CA ILE A 146 9.60 26.58 9.97
C ILE A 146 8.53 25.58 9.53
N PHE A 147 7.74 25.95 8.50
CA PHE A 147 6.61 25.18 7.99
C PHE A 147 5.47 24.92 9.00
N GLY A 148 4.59 25.91 9.19
CA GLY A 148 3.34 25.70 9.93
C GLY A 148 3.52 25.76 11.45
N GLN A 149 3.00 24.76 12.16
CA GLN A 149 2.89 24.74 13.63
C GLN A 149 4.05 23.99 14.34
N GLN A 150 5.19 23.74 13.69
CA GLN A 150 6.31 23.04 14.31
C GLN A 150 7.54 23.94 14.53
N CYS A 151 8.21 23.74 15.66
CA CYS A 151 9.49 24.38 15.99
C CYS A 151 10.64 23.43 15.65
N LEU A 152 11.49 23.82 14.69
CA LEU A 152 12.65 23.04 14.26
C LEU A 152 13.95 23.64 14.81
N PRO A 153 14.95 22.81 15.17
CA PRO A 153 16.28 23.29 15.57
C PRO A 153 16.95 24.11 14.47
N LEU A 154 17.65 25.17 14.88
CA LEU A 154 18.51 25.94 13.97
C LEU A 154 19.80 25.19 13.61
N ASP A 155 20.24 24.27 14.47
CA ASP A 155 21.41 23.43 14.21
C ASP A 155 21.09 22.33 13.19
N LEU A 156 21.77 22.39 12.04
CA LEU A 156 21.55 21.48 10.91
C LEU A 156 21.79 20.00 11.29
N SER A 157 22.77 19.72 12.16
CA SER A 157 23.07 18.37 12.63
C SER A 157 21.93 17.77 13.45
N LEU A 158 21.31 18.58 14.30
CA LEU A 158 20.18 18.20 15.14
C LEU A 158 18.88 18.11 14.33
N ALA A 159 18.70 19.03 13.37
CA ALA A 159 17.60 18.97 12.41
C ALA A 159 17.64 17.66 11.63
N LYS A 160 18.83 17.25 11.16
CA LYS A 160 19.02 15.99 10.45
C LYS A 160 18.66 14.77 11.28
N SER A 161 18.97 14.74 12.59
CA SER A 161 18.58 13.61 13.44
C SER A 161 17.07 13.52 13.65
N ILE A 162 16.39 14.64 13.86
CA ILE A 162 14.92 14.66 14.01
C ILE A 162 14.24 14.23 12.71
N ILE A 163 14.68 14.79 11.58
CA ILE A 163 14.15 14.46 10.26
C ILE A 163 14.41 12.99 9.95
N SER A 164 15.59 12.44 10.27
CA SER A 164 15.90 11.04 9.98
C SER A 164 15.02 10.05 10.74
N VAL A 165 14.64 10.35 12.00
CA VAL A 165 13.79 9.44 12.78
C VAL A 165 12.32 9.56 12.38
N LYS A 166 11.87 10.77 12.01
CA LYS A 166 10.50 11.05 11.56
C LYS A 166 10.29 10.92 10.04
N SER A 167 11.34 10.62 9.28
CA SER A 167 11.35 10.81 7.83
C SER A 167 10.29 9.96 7.16
N VAL A 168 10.05 8.74 7.63
CA VAL A 168 9.10 7.85 6.95
C VAL A 168 7.68 8.36 7.06
N GLN A 169 7.17 8.69 8.26
CA GLN A 169 5.79 9.18 8.37
C GLN A 169 5.62 10.56 7.74
N THR A 170 6.56 11.48 7.95
CA THR A 170 6.40 12.85 7.46
C THR A 170 6.57 12.94 5.95
N GLU A 171 7.52 12.21 5.35
CA GLU A 171 7.61 12.05 3.89
C GLU A 171 6.41 11.29 3.34
N VAL A 172 5.93 10.23 4.02
CA VAL A 172 4.72 9.53 3.58
C VAL A 172 3.50 10.44 3.62
N TYR A 173 3.31 11.28 4.64
CA TYR A 173 2.20 12.24 4.69
C TYR A 173 2.36 13.38 3.68
N LYS A 174 3.59 13.81 3.39
CA LYS A 174 3.86 14.81 2.35
C LYS A 174 3.65 14.25 0.95
N ALA A 175 4.05 13.00 0.72
CA ALA A 175 3.81 12.24 -0.50
C ALA A 175 2.33 11.94 -0.68
N LEU A 176 1.65 11.45 0.36
CA LEU A 176 0.20 11.23 0.38
C LEU A 176 -0.56 12.53 0.16
N GLY A 177 -0.15 13.63 0.80
CA GLY A 177 -0.72 14.95 0.60
C GLY A 177 -0.64 15.38 -0.87
N LYS A 178 0.52 15.20 -1.51
CA LYS A 178 0.69 15.43 -2.95
C LYS A 178 -0.19 14.50 -3.80
N ILE A 179 -0.29 13.21 -3.45
CA ILE A 179 -1.13 12.23 -4.15
C ILE A 179 -2.60 12.63 -4.07
N PHE A 180 -3.10 13.01 -2.89
CA PHE A 180 -4.51 13.40 -2.70
C PHE A 180 -4.86 14.76 -3.31
N THR A 181 -3.91 15.72 -3.38
CA THR A 181 -4.12 16.96 -4.14
C THR A 181 -4.12 16.75 -5.65
N SER A 182 -3.49 15.67 -6.14
CA SER A 182 -3.49 15.32 -7.55
C SER A 182 -4.67 14.42 -7.88
N THR A 183 -5.84 15.03 -8.02
CA THR A 183 -7.11 14.34 -8.38
C THR A 183 -6.96 13.46 -9.62
N ASP A 184 -6.10 13.83 -10.56
CA ASP A 184 -5.86 13.10 -11.80
C ASP A 184 -5.17 11.74 -11.54
N VAL A 185 -4.22 11.70 -10.60
CA VAL A 185 -3.49 10.47 -10.25
C VAL A 185 -4.40 9.52 -9.48
N VAL A 186 -5.18 10.03 -8.53
CA VAL A 186 -6.14 9.21 -7.77
C VAL A 186 -7.20 8.61 -8.70
N LEU A 187 -7.73 9.41 -9.64
CA LEU A 187 -8.71 8.95 -10.61
C LEU A 187 -8.11 7.88 -11.54
N LEU A 188 -6.86 8.07 -11.99
CA LEU A 188 -6.16 7.08 -12.80
C LEU A 188 -5.93 5.77 -12.03
N VAL A 189 -5.51 5.84 -10.76
CA VAL A 189 -5.31 4.67 -9.89
C VAL A 189 -6.62 3.94 -9.58
N LEU A 190 -7.77 4.61 -9.54
CA LEU A 190 -9.07 3.97 -9.37
C LEU A 190 -9.65 3.40 -10.68
N VAL A 191 -9.52 4.14 -11.78
CA VAL A 191 -10.16 3.78 -13.06
C VAL A 191 -9.38 2.67 -13.78
N VAL A 192 -8.04 2.68 -13.73
CA VAL A 192 -7.22 1.70 -14.44
C VAL A 192 -7.46 0.26 -13.94
N PRO A 193 -7.48 -0.04 -12.63
CA PRO A 193 -7.79 -1.38 -12.12
C PRO A 193 -9.21 -1.82 -12.48
N PHE A 194 -10.18 -0.92 -12.44
CA PHE A 194 -11.56 -1.23 -12.83
C PHE A 194 -11.66 -1.59 -14.33
N LEU A 195 -11.04 -0.79 -15.20
CA LEU A 195 -11.03 -1.05 -16.64
C LEU A 195 -10.26 -2.33 -16.97
N THR A 196 -9.09 -2.53 -16.38
CA THR A 196 -8.27 -3.73 -16.59
C THR A 196 -8.96 -4.99 -16.07
N SER A 197 -9.62 -4.92 -14.90
CA SER A 197 -10.44 -6.01 -14.36
C SER A 197 -11.65 -6.31 -15.26
N PHE A 198 -12.34 -5.28 -15.76
CA PHE A 198 -13.47 -5.46 -16.69
C PHE A 198 -13.01 -6.10 -18.01
N ILE A 199 -11.93 -5.60 -18.61
CA ILE A 199 -11.33 -6.17 -19.82
C ILE A 199 -10.91 -7.63 -19.55
N TYR A 200 -10.34 -7.92 -18.38
CA TYR A 200 -9.94 -9.27 -18.00
C TYR A 200 -11.14 -10.23 -17.92
N VAL A 201 -12.25 -9.81 -17.30
CA VAL A 201 -13.49 -10.62 -17.23
C VAL A 201 -14.09 -10.84 -18.62
N VAL A 202 -14.13 -9.82 -19.47
CA VAL A 202 -14.60 -9.96 -20.87
C VAL A 202 -13.67 -10.88 -21.65
N ALA A 203 -12.35 -10.73 -21.52
CA ALA A 203 -11.37 -11.57 -22.19
C ALA A 203 -11.47 -13.04 -21.76
N LEU A 204 -11.76 -13.30 -20.48
CA LEU A 204 -12.03 -14.64 -19.96
C LEU A 204 -13.29 -15.29 -20.54
N LEU A 205 -14.29 -14.49 -20.91
CA LEU A 205 -15.51 -14.99 -21.55
C LEU A 205 -15.30 -15.37 -23.01
N TYR A 206 -14.36 -14.73 -23.71
CA TYR A 206 -14.16 -14.91 -25.15
C TYR A 206 -12.96 -15.79 -25.53
N ILE A 207 -11.93 -15.90 -24.69
CA ILE A 207 -10.67 -16.59 -25.06
C ILE A 207 -10.17 -17.46 -23.89
N PRO A 208 -10.08 -18.79 -24.05
CA PRO A 208 -9.53 -19.67 -23.02
C PRO A 208 -7.99 -19.61 -23.00
N ALA A 209 -7.43 -19.40 -21.81
CA ALA A 209 -6.02 -19.56 -21.41
C ALA A 209 -4.94 -18.59 -21.92
N ALA A 210 -4.95 -18.12 -23.17
CA ALA A 210 -3.85 -17.29 -23.69
C ALA A 210 -3.90 -15.82 -23.20
N THR A 211 -5.08 -15.29 -22.91
CA THR A 211 -5.28 -13.90 -22.44
C THR A 211 -4.96 -13.73 -20.96
N THR A 212 -5.08 -14.78 -20.15
CA THR A 212 -4.79 -14.71 -18.71
C THR A 212 -3.31 -14.50 -18.43
N THR A 213 -2.42 -15.08 -19.24
CA THR A 213 -0.97 -14.90 -19.11
C THR A 213 -0.54 -13.50 -19.53
N VAL A 214 -1.13 -12.95 -20.58
CA VAL A 214 -0.86 -11.58 -21.03
C VAL A 214 -1.34 -10.55 -20.00
N ALA A 215 -2.49 -10.76 -19.36
CA ALA A 215 -3.00 -9.88 -18.32
C ALA A 215 -2.13 -9.89 -17.05
N PHE A 216 -1.68 -11.07 -16.60
CA PHE A 216 -0.75 -11.17 -15.47
C PHE A 216 0.59 -10.49 -15.80
N ALA A 217 1.12 -10.70 -17.01
CA ALA A 217 2.35 -10.06 -17.46
C ALA A 217 2.22 -8.54 -17.53
N SER A 218 1.09 -8.01 -18.03
CA SER A 218 0.89 -6.56 -18.10
C SER A 218 0.79 -5.92 -16.72
N THR A 219 0.06 -6.53 -15.78
CA THR A 219 0.01 -6.04 -14.39
C THR A 219 1.37 -6.05 -13.72
N ALA A 220 2.17 -7.10 -13.91
CA ALA A 220 3.53 -7.18 -13.38
C ALA A 220 4.45 -6.09 -13.97
N VAL A 221 4.36 -5.84 -15.28
CA VAL A 221 5.11 -4.76 -15.95
C VAL A 221 4.68 -3.39 -15.45
N THR A 222 3.38 -3.17 -15.23
CA THR A 222 2.86 -1.89 -14.75
C THR A 222 3.35 -1.60 -13.32
N LEU A 223 3.32 -2.59 -12.43
CA LEU A 223 3.87 -2.47 -11.08
C LEU A 223 5.38 -2.23 -11.07
N ALA A 224 6.13 -2.90 -11.95
CA ALA A 224 7.57 -2.68 -12.09
C ALA A 224 7.88 -1.25 -12.57
N LEU A 225 7.12 -0.74 -13.54
CA LEU A 225 7.25 0.64 -14.03
C LEU A 225 6.94 1.67 -12.94
N VAL A 226 5.88 1.47 -12.15
CA VAL A 226 5.55 2.35 -11.03
C VAL A 226 6.66 2.32 -9.98
N GLY A 227 7.18 1.12 -9.65
CA GLY A 227 8.33 1.00 -8.75
C GLY A 227 9.55 1.77 -9.25
N PHE A 228 9.86 1.67 -10.54
CA PHE A 228 10.99 2.38 -11.16
C PHE A 228 10.82 3.90 -11.15
N VAL A 229 9.60 4.40 -11.42
CA VAL A 229 9.30 5.84 -11.36
C VAL A 229 9.40 6.37 -9.93
N CYS A 230 8.94 5.60 -8.94
CA CYS A 230 9.07 5.99 -7.53
C CYS A 230 10.53 5.98 -7.04
N ASP A 231 11.38 5.12 -7.58
CA ASP A 231 12.80 5.05 -7.24
C ASP A 231 13.59 6.23 -7.84
N LEU A 232 13.26 6.64 -9.07
CA LEU A 232 13.86 7.81 -9.73
C LEU A 232 13.57 9.15 -9.04
N ASP A 233 12.49 9.23 -8.26
CA ASP A 233 12.09 10.46 -7.54
C ASP A 233 12.81 10.61 -6.17
N GLN A 234 13.65 9.63 -5.80
CA GLN A 234 14.42 9.64 -4.55
C GLN A 234 15.86 10.17 -4.68
N GLU A 235 16.35 10.46 -5.89
CA GLU A 235 17.64 11.14 -6.14
C GLU A 235 17.48 12.65 -6.28
#